data_AF-A0AAN7ER82-F1
#
_entry.id   AF-A0AAN7ER82-F1
#
_cell.length_a   1.000
_cell.length_b   1.000
_cell.length_c   1.000
_cell.angle_alpha   90.00
_cell.angle_beta   90.00
_cell.angle_gamma   90.00
#
_symmetry.space_group_name_H-M   'P 1'
#
loop_
_entity.id
_entity.type
_entity.pdbx_description
1 polymer ?
#
loop_
_entity_poly.entity_id
_entity_poly.type
_entity_poly.pdbx_seq_one_letter_code
_entity_poly.pdbx_strand_id
1 'polypeptide(L)'
;MAKIVGAFICLLIVVMDVMAGILGIEAEIEQNKVKHLRLWIFECKEPSEQAFKLGLGAAALLALAHVIANLLGGCNCICSQEELEKASPSRQLSVACLIFTWIIFAVGLSMLVIGTLSNRKSRASCGFTHHHFLSIGGILCFVHGLFSVSFYVSTTANLS
;
A
#
# COMPACT_ATOMS: atom_id res chain seq x y z
N MET A 1 -10.66 20.07 -18.99
CA MET A 1 -11.40 19.23 -18.01
C MET A 1 -10.63 17.97 -17.61
N ALA A 2 -10.17 17.13 -18.54
CA ALA A 2 -9.47 15.87 -18.21
C ALA A 2 -8.25 16.01 -17.27
N LYS A 3 -7.39 17.03 -17.47
CA LYS A 3 -6.22 17.30 -16.60
C LYS A 3 -6.60 17.68 -15.15
N ILE A 4 -7.73 18.36 -14.96
CA ILE A 4 -8.22 18.76 -13.63
C ILE A 4 -8.77 17.53 -12.90
N VAL A 5 -9.56 16.71 -13.60
CA VAL A 5 -10.10 15.45 -13.07
C VAL A 5 -8.97 14.50 -12.67
N GLY A 6 -7.94 14.35 -13.51
CA GLY A 6 -6.76 13.54 -13.18
C GLY A 6 -6.03 14.03 -11.92
N ALA A 7 -5.88 15.34 -11.75
CA ALA A 7 -5.23 15.93 -10.58
C ALA A 7 -6.05 15.70 -9.30
N PHE A 8 -7.37 15.81 -9.36
CA PHE A 8 -8.25 15.48 -8.24
C PHE A 8 -8.17 14.00 -7.83
N ILE A 9 -8.11 13.08 -8.80
CA ILE A 9 -8.00 11.65 -8.50
C ILE A 9 -6.61 11.32 -7.94
N CYS A 10 -5.55 11.95 -8.45
CA CYS A 10 -4.20 11.82 -7.89
C CYS A 10 -4.15 12.30 -6.43
N LEU A 11 -4.77 13.44 -6.13
CA LEU A 11 -4.91 13.95 -4.77
C LEU A 11 -5.69 12.97 -3.88
N LEU A 12 -6.77 12.38 -4.40
CA LEU A 12 -7.55 11.37 -3.68
C LEU A 12 -6.71 10.13 -3.33
N ILE A 13 -5.90 9.62 -4.27
CA ILE A 13 -5.00 8.48 -4.03
C ILE A 13 -4.01 8.81 -2.90
N VAL A 14 -3.38 9.98 -2.95
CA VAL A 14 -2.43 10.41 -1.91
C VAL A 14 -3.11 10.48 -0.54
N VAL A 15 -4.30 11.07 -0.46
CA VAL A 15 -5.05 11.14 0.80
C VAL A 15 -5.36 9.73 1.32
N MET A 16 -5.81 8.82 0.46
CA MET A 16 -6.12 7.45 0.85
C MET A 16 -4.88 6.68 1.33
N ASP A 17 -3.75 6.81 0.64
CA ASP A 17 -2.49 6.16 0.99
C ASP A 17 -1.91 6.70 2.30
N VAL A 18 -2.03 8.02 2.54
CA VAL A 18 -1.64 8.64 3.82
C VAL A 18 -2.51 8.12 4.96
N MET A 19 -3.83 8.07 4.77
CA MET A 19 -4.76 7.53 5.77
C MET A 19 -4.48 6.05 6.03
N ALA A 20 -4.24 5.25 4.99
CA ALA A 20 -3.87 3.85 5.12
C ALA A 20 -2.56 3.67 5.90
N GLY A 21 -1.56 4.50 5.62
CA GLY A 21 -0.28 4.50 6.31
C GLY A 21 -0.41 4.82 7.80
N ILE A 22 -1.17 5.86 8.14
CA ILE A 22 -1.46 6.23 9.54
C ILE A 22 -2.19 5.10 10.27
N LEU A 23 -3.26 4.55 9.66
CA LEU A 23 -4.00 3.43 10.25
C LEU A 23 -3.13 2.18 10.45
N GLY A 24 -2.19 1.90 9.53
CA GLY A 24 -1.23 0.80 9.68
C GLY A 24 -0.30 0.99 10.88
N ILE A 25 0.19 2.21 11.11
CA ILE A 25 1.03 2.54 12.27
C ILE A 25 0.21 2.49 13.56
N GLU A 26 -0.99 3.07 13.58
CA GLU A 26 -1.89 3.01 14.74
C GLU A 26 -2.27 1.57 15.09
N ALA A 27 -2.52 0.73 14.09
CA ALA A 27 -2.80 -0.69 14.29
C ALA A 27 -1.61 -1.40 14.98
N GLU A 28 -0.37 -1.04 14.64
CA GLU A 28 0.82 -1.58 15.31
C GLU A 28 0.94 -1.09 16.76
N ILE A 29 0.61 0.18 17.03
CA ILE A 29 0.60 0.73 18.39
C ILE A 29 -0.44 -0.01 19.25
N GLU A 30 -1.66 -0.17 18.77
CA GLU A 30 -2.72 -0.92 19.47
C GLU A 30 -2.37 -2.39 19.65
N GLN A 31 -1.67 -2.97 18.68
CA GLN A 31 -1.13 -4.31 18.80
C GLN A 31 -0.07 -4.41 19.91
N ASN A 32 0.79 -3.40 20.06
CA ASN A 32 1.87 -3.43 21.04
C ASN A 32 1.36 -3.20 22.48
N LYS A 33 0.24 -2.50 22.67
CA LYS A 33 -0.39 -2.33 24.00
C LYS A 33 -0.84 -3.64 24.64
N VAL A 34 -1.29 -4.62 23.86
CA VAL A 34 -1.76 -5.92 24.36
C VAL A 34 -0.63 -6.96 24.50
N LYS A 35 0.60 -6.64 24.06
CA LYS A 35 1.75 -7.55 24.09
C LYS A 35 2.50 -7.63 25.43
N HIS A 36 2.01 -6.98 26.49
CA HIS A 36 2.73 -6.89 27.76
C HIS A 36 2.85 -8.22 28.56
N LEU A 37 2.26 -9.33 28.09
CA LEU A 37 2.44 -10.68 28.67
C LEU A 37 3.65 -11.41 28.04
N ARG A 38 4.87 -10.91 28.30
CA ARG A 38 6.11 -11.59 27.88
C ARG A 38 6.43 -12.78 28.78
N LEU A 39 6.15 -14.00 28.31
CA LEU A 39 6.65 -15.24 28.92
C LEU A 39 7.88 -15.76 28.16
N TRP A 40 9.05 -15.39 28.69
CA TRP A 40 10.44 -15.88 28.51
C TRP A 40 10.94 -16.40 27.12
N ILE A 41 10.21 -17.21 26.35
CA ILE A 41 10.66 -17.77 25.05
C ILE A 41 9.52 -17.80 24.00
N PHE A 42 8.26 -17.60 24.41
CA PHE A 42 7.08 -17.64 23.54
C PHE A 42 6.35 -16.29 23.62
N GLU A 43 6.37 -15.52 22.53
CA GLU A 43 5.58 -14.29 22.44
C GLU A 43 4.12 -14.66 22.18
N CYS A 44 3.37 -14.88 23.26
CA CYS A 44 1.94 -15.10 23.19
C CYS A 44 1.26 -13.74 22.93
N LYS A 45 0.87 -13.53 21.68
CA LYS A 45 0.17 -12.34 21.25
C LYS A 45 -1.31 -12.46 21.56
N GLU A 46 -1.80 -11.67 22.51
CA GLU A 46 -3.25 -11.50 22.69
C GLU A 46 -3.81 -10.72 21.49
N PRO A 47 -4.91 -11.19 20.86
CA PRO A 47 -5.47 -10.52 19.70
C PRO A 47 -6.13 -9.20 20.10
N SER A 48 -5.63 -8.08 19.57
CA SER A 48 -6.28 -6.77 19.69
C SER A 48 -7.36 -6.60 18.62
N GLU A 49 -8.63 -6.55 19.03
CA GLU A 49 -9.75 -6.29 18.12
C GLU A 49 -9.62 -4.91 17.45
N GLN A 50 -9.03 -3.93 18.15
CA GLN A 50 -8.79 -2.59 17.60
C GLN A 50 -7.71 -2.63 16.52
N ALA A 51 -6.58 -3.31 16.77
CA ALA A 51 -5.52 -3.49 15.78
C ALA A 51 -6.03 -4.22 14.52
N PHE A 52 -6.92 -5.21 14.67
CA PHE A 52 -7.57 -5.88 13.55
C PHE A 52 -8.42 -4.91 12.70
N LYS A 53 -9.25 -4.07 13.33
CA LYS A 53 -10.12 -3.11 12.62
C LYS A 53 -9.29 -2.06 11.87
N LEU A 54 -8.26 -1.51 12.51
CA LEU A 54 -7.38 -0.52 11.92
C LEU A 54 -6.56 -1.10 10.76
N GLY A 55 -5.96 -2.29 10.94
CA GLY A 55 -5.21 -2.97 9.89
C GLY A 55 -6.07 -3.38 8.69
N LEU A 56 -7.31 -3.84 8.92
CA LEU A 56 -8.26 -4.12 7.85
C LEU A 56 -8.65 -2.84 7.08
N GLY A 57 -8.86 -1.74 7.80
CA GLY A 57 -9.10 -0.43 7.19
C GLY A 57 -7.94 0.04 6.32
N ALA A 58 -6.71 -0.08 6.81
CA ALA A 58 -5.51 0.24 6.05
C ALA A 58 -5.39 -0.60 4.77
N ALA A 59 -5.60 -1.92 4.87
CA ALA A 59 -5.55 -2.82 3.72
C ALA A 59 -6.63 -2.49 2.67
N ALA A 60 -7.84 -2.16 3.12
CA ALA A 60 -8.95 -1.79 2.25
C ALA A 60 -8.68 -0.46 1.52
N LEU A 61 -8.15 0.54 2.22
CA LEU A 61 -7.78 1.83 1.61
C LEU A 61 -6.67 1.67 0.58
N LEU A 62 -5.60 0.92 0.89
CA LEU A 62 -4.52 0.65 -0.07
C LEU A 62 -5.03 -0.07 -1.32
N ALA A 63 -5.90 -1.07 -1.16
CA ALA A 63 -6.51 -1.77 -2.28
C ALA A 63 -7.38 -0.86 -3.15
N LEU A 64 -8.21 -0.02 -2.52
CA LEU A 64 -9.05 0.93 -3.24
C LEU A 64 -8.19 1.99 -3.96
N ALA A 65 -7.13 2.50 -3.32
CA ALA A 65 -6.19 3.44 -3.91
C ALA A 65 -5.53 2.85 -5.15
N HIS A 66 -5.08 1.59 -5.06
CA HIS A 66 -4.47 0.88 -6.17
C HIS A 66 -5.45 0.65 -7.34
N VAL A 67 -6.71 0.29 -7.07
CA VAL A 67 -7.74 0.15 -8.12
C VAL A 67 -7.97 1.48 -8.82
N ILE A 68 -8.10 2.58 -8.08
CA ILE A 68 -8.28 3.92 -8.65
C ILE A 68 -7.06 4.34 -9.48
N ALA A 69 -5.84 4.06 -9.01
CA ALA A 69 -4.60 4.32 -9.74
C ALA A 69 -4.53 3.55 -11.07
N ASN A 70 -4.95 2.29 -11.10
CA ASN A 70 -5.01 1.49 -12.33
C ASN A 70 -6.08 2.01 -13.30
N LEU A 71 -7.24 2.47 -12.81
CA LEU A 71 -8.27 3.08 -13.65
C LEU A 71 -7.79 4.39 -14.30
N LEU A 72 -6.98 5.19 -13.59
CA LEU A 72 -6.33 6.38 -14.13
C LEU A 72 -5.26 6.08 -15.18
N GLY A 73 -4.51 5.00 -14.99
CA GLY A 73 -3.45 4.58 -15.92
C GLY A 73 -3.97 4.18 -17.30
N GLY A 74 -5.29 3.99 -17.44
CA GLY A 74 -5.93 3.50 -18.65
C GLY A 74 -5.53 2.07 -18.95
N CYS A 75 -6.27 1.40 -19.82
CA CYS A 75 -5.85 0.11 -20.37
C CYS A 75 -4.73 0.38 -21.39
N ASN A 76 -3.55 0.80 -20.93
CA ASN A 76 -2.36 0.87 -21.77
C ASN A 76 -1.86 -0.56 -21.97
N CYS A 77 -2.50 -1.27 -22.91
CA CYS A 77 -1.96 -2.50 -23.48
C CYS A 77 -0.56 -2.18 -24.01
N ILE A 78 0.48 -2.56 -23.27
CA ILE A 78 1.87 -2.53 -23.74
C ILE A 78 1.96 -3.62 -24.81
N CYS A 79 1.73 -3.24 -26.06
CA CYS A 79 1.97 -4.08 -27.21
C CYS A 79 3.45 -3.92 -27.60
N SER A 80 4.28 -4.89 -27.18
CA SER A 80 5.69 -5.10 -27.54
C SER A 80 6.77 -4.29 -26.78
N GLN A 81 7.87 -4.98 -26.46
CA GLN A 81 9.10 -4.46 -25.85
C GLN A 81 9.88 -3.50 -26.78
N GLU A 82 9.65 -3.62 -28.09
CA GLU A 82 10.32 -2.87 -29.15
C GLU A 82 9.82 -1.42 -29.25
N GLU A 83 8.54 -1.19 -28.95
CA GLU A 83 7.94 0.16 -28.87
C GLU A 83 8.37 0.91 -27.59
N LEU A 84 8.88 0.21 -26.58
CA LEU A 84 9.30 0.77 -25.29
C LEU A 84 10.74 1.31 -25.34
N GLU A 85 11.62 0.70 -26.14
CA GLU A 85 12.98 1.23 -26.39
C GLU A 85 12.99 2.44 -27.33
N LYS A 86 11.98 2.57 -28.22
CA LYS A 86 11.77 3.75 -29.06
C LYS A 86 11.00 4.89 -28.38
N ALA A 87 10.44 4.64 -27.19
CA ALA A 87 9.61 5.59 -26.49
C ALA A 87 10.42 6.72 -25.84
N SER A 88 9.79 7.87 -25.61
CA SER A 88 10.38 8.97 -24.85
C SER A 88 10.79 8.51 -23.43
N PRO A 89 11.86 9.08 -22.83
CA PRO A 89 12.31 8.73 -21.48
C PRO A 89 11.20 8.83 -20.42
N SER A 90 10.29 9.79 -20.59
CA SER A 90 9.10 9.98 -19.75
C SER A 90 8.09 8.83 -19.84
N ARG A 91 8.00 8.14 -20.99
CA ARG A 91 7.13 6.96 -21.16
C ARG A 91 7.77 5.71 -20.57
N GLN A 92 9.09 5.54 -20.71
CA GLN A 92 9.83 4.46 -20.04
C GLN A 92 9.74 4.60 -18.50
N LEU A 93 9.90 5.83 -17.98
CA LEU A 93 9.73 6.14 -16.56
C LEU A 93 8.31 5.85 -16.08
N SER A 94 7.29 6.19 -16.87
CA SER A 94 5.89 5.88 -16.56
C SER A 94 5.64 4.37 -16.43
N VAL A 95 6.15 3.54 -17.35
CA VAL A 95 5.99 2.08 -17.25
C VAL A 95 6.74 1.53 -16.03
N ALA A 96 7.96 2.00 -15.77
CA ALA A 96 8.72 1.59 -14.60
C ALA A 96 7.98 1.93 -13.29
N CYS A 97 7.45 3.16 -13.15
CA CYS A 97 6.66 3.55 -11.99
C CYS A 97 5.42 2.66 -11.83
N LEU A 98 4.73 2.31 -12.92
CA LEU A 98 3.58 1.39 -12.86
C LEU A 98 3.99 0.02 -12.32
N ILE A 99 5.07 -0.58 -12.82
CA ILE A 99 5.59 -1.86 -12.32
C ILE A 99 5.93 -1.77 -10.82
N PHE A 100 6.62 -0.70 -10.40
CA PHE A 100 6.93 -0.50 -8.99
C PHE A 100 5.69 -0.36 -8.12
N THR A 101 4.65 0.37 -8.56
CA THR A 101 3.40 0.46 -7.78
C THR A 101 2.73 -0.90 -7.56
N TRP A 102 2.74 -1.79 -8.55
CA TRP A 102 2.24 -3.17 -8.42
C TRP A 102 3.05 -4.00 -7.43
N ILE A 103 4.39 -3.90 -7.48
CA ILE A 103 5.27 -4.60 -6.53
C ILE A 103 5.03 -4.09 -5.11
N ILE A 104 5.01 -2.76 -4.92
CA ILE A 104 4.76 -2.13 -3.61
C ILE A 104 3.37 -2.51 -3.10
N PHE A 105 2.36 -2.53 -3.96
CA PHE A 105 1.01 -2.96 -3.60
C PHE A 105 1.00 -4.41 -3.12
N ALA A 106 1.60 -5.33 -3.87
CA ALA A 106 1.64 -6.75 -3.49
C ALA A 106 2.35 -6.98 -2.14
N VAL A 107 3.50 -6.33 -1.95
CA VAL A 107 4.25 -6.43 -0.68
C VAL A 107 3.50 -5.72 0.45
N GLY A 108 3.04 -4.49 0.25
CA GLY A 108 2.33 -3.70 1.26
C GLY A 108 1.04 -4.38 1.73
N LEU A 109 0.22 -4.83 0.78
CA LEU A 109 -1.04 -5.51 1.09
C LEU A 109 -0.79 -6.84 1.82
N SER A 110 0.18 -7.65 1.38
CA SER A 110 0.49 -8.91 2.06
C SER A 110 0.95 -8.67 3.50
N MET A 111 1.82 -7.68 3.74
CA MET A 111 2.25 -7.31 5.10
C MET A 111 1.08 -6.83 5.96
N LEU A 112 0.20 -5.96 5.45
CA LEU A 112 -1.00 -5.50 6.17
C LEU A 112 -1.97 -6.64 6.46
N VAL A 113 -2.20 -7.56 5.51
CA VAL A 113 -3.10 -8.71 5.68
C VAL A 113 -2.53 -9.69 6.69
N ILE A 114 -1.24 -10.01 6.62
CA ILE A 114 -0.57 -10.86 7.61
C ILE A 114 -0.68 -10.22 9.00
N GLY A 115 -0.33 -8.94 9.13
CA GLY A 115 -0.44 -8.18 10.38
C GLY A 115 -1.86 -8.17 10.94
N THR A 116 -2.87 -7.96 10.10
CA THR A 116 -4.29 -7.95 10.47
C THR A 116 -4.75 -9.34 10.92
N LEU A 117 -4.46 -10.39 10.14
CA LEU A 117 -4.85 -11.76 10.47
C LEU A 117 -4.20 -12.26 11.77
N SER A 118 -2.99 -11.80 12.06
CA SER A 118 -2.30 -12.05 13.33
C SER A 118 -2.95 -11.34 14.54
N ASN A 119 -3.94 -10.47 14.35
CA ASN A 119 -4.72 -9.83 15.43
C ASN A 119 -6.17 -10.32 15.48
N ARG A 120 -6.54 -11.34 14.68
CA ARG A 120 -7.90 -11.88 14.68
C ARG A 120 -8.19 -12.59 16.01
N LYS A 121 -9.35 -12.29 16.61
CA LYS A 121 -9.83 -12.74 17.93
C LYS A 121 -9.71 -14.26 18.22
N SER A 122 -9.61 -15.09 17.18
CA SER A 122 -9.53 -16.57 17.29
C SER A 122 -8.12 -17.17 17.15
N ARG A 123 -7.07 -16.36 16.95
CA ARG A 123 -5.68 -16.82 16.75
C ARG A 123 -4.77 -16.34 17.88
N ALA A 124 -4.92 -16.92 19.07
CA ALA A 124 -3.82 -16.92 20.05
C ALA A 124 -2.76 -17.89 19.54
N SER A 125 -1.73 -17.38 18.86
CA SER A 125 -0.61 -18.19 18.38
C SER A 125 0.64 -17.65 19.03
N CYS A 126 1.25 -18.44 19.91
CA CYS A 126 2.57 -18.11 20.44
C CYS A 126 3.61 -18.56 19.40
N GLY A 127 4.45 -17.64 18.93
CA GLY A 127 5.45 -17.94 17.91
C GLY A 127 6.38 -16.76 17.65
N PHE A 128 7.42 -16.97 16.82
CA PHE A 128 8.33 -15.91 16.37
C PHE A 128 7.63 -14.98 15.36
N THR A 129 6.70 -14.14 15.82
CA THR A 129 6.07 -13.14 14.96
C THR A 129 6.94 -11.90 14.85
N HIS A 130 7.52 -11.69 13.66
CA HIS A 130 8.21 -10.44 13.31
C HIS A 130 7.36 -9.21 13.65
N HIS A 131 7.98 -8.23 14.30
CA HIS A 131 7.29 -7.20 15.09
C HIS A 131 6.72 -6.02 14.30
N HIS A 132 6.85 -6.02 12.97
CA HIS A 132 6.68 -4.79 12.19
C HIS A 132 5.82 -4.92 10.93
N PHE A 133 5.01 -5.98 10.80
CA PHE A 133 4.23 -6.19 9.58
C PHE A 133 3.22 -5.07 9.29
N LEU A 134 2.56 -4.53 10.32
CA LEU A 134 1.58 -3.45 10.16
C LEU A 134 2.27 -2.11 9.86
N SER A 135 3.36 -1.77 10.54
CA SER A 135 4.12 -0.55 10.28
C SER A 135 4.85 -0.60 8.93
N ILE A 136 5.49 -1.72 8.58
CA ILE A 136 6.10 -1.91 7.25
C ILE A 136 5.05 -1.77 6.15
N GLY A 137 3.88 -2.42 6.34
CA GLY A 137 2.74 -2.27 5.43
C GLY A 137 2.26 -0.81 5.32
N GLY A 138 2.19 -0.09 6.43
CA GLY A 138 1.84 1.33 6.48
C GLY A 138 2.86 2.22 5.77
N ILE A 139 4.16 1.99 5.97
CA ILE A 139 5.24 2.71 5.27
C ILE A 139 5.12 2.50 3.75
N LEU A 140 4.85 1.26 3.32
CA LEU A 140 4.64 0.95 1.91
C LEU A 140 3.42 1.64 1.31
N CYS A 141 2.40 2.02 2.09
CA CYS A 141 1.30 2.85 1.61
C CYS A 141 1.78 4.25 1.19
N PHE A 142 2.63 4.91 1.99
CA PHE A 142 3.21 6.21 1.60
C PHE A 142 4.08 6.10 0.35
N VAL A 143 4.86 5.02 0.24
CA VAL A 143 5.69 4.76 -0.95
C VAL A 143 4.81 4.53 -2.17
N HIS A 144 3.69 3.78 -2.04
CA HIS A 144 2.71 3.61 -3.11
C HIS A 144 2.17 4.95 -3.62
N GLY A 145 1.82 5.87 -2.72
CA GLY A 145 1.36 7.21 -3.08
C GLY A 145 2.42 8.01 -3.85
N LEU A 146 3.68 7.96 -3.43
CA LEU A 146 4.79 8.66 -4.10
C LEU A 146 4.98 8.19 -5.55
N PHE A 147 4.99 6.87 -5.77
CA PHE A 147 5.13 6.31 -7.11
C PHE A 147 3.88 6.55 -7.96
N SER A 148 2.68 6.56 -7.36
CA SER A 148 1.43 6.90 -8.05
C SER A 148 1.41 8.36 -8.56
N VAL A 149 1.90 9.31 -7.76
CA VAL A 149 2.06 10.72 -8.17
C VAL A 149 3.10 10.83 -9.29
N SER A 150 4.24 10.15 -9.14
CA SER A 150 5.32 10.16 -10.13
C SER A 150 4.84 9.59 -11.48
N PHE A 151 4.01 8.54 -11.43
CA PHE A 151 3.34 7.98 -12.60
C PHE A 151 2.37 8.99 -13.25
N TYR A 152 1.55 9.68 -12.45
CA TYR A 152 0.63 10.70 -12.95
C TYR A 152 1.36 11.89 -13.62
N VAL A 153 2.42 12.38 -13.00
CA VAL A 153 3.24 13.49 -13.55
C VAL A 153 3.93 13.03 -14.85
N SER A 154 4.49 11.83 -14.87
CA SER A 154 5.18 11.30 -16.06
C SER A 154 4.22 11.05 -17.23
N THR A 155 3.01 10.56 -16.96
CA THR A 155 1.98 10.36 -18.00
C THR A 155 1.44 11.69 -18.53
N THR A 156 1.23 12.69 -17.67
CA THR A 156 0.77 14.01 -18.10
C THR A 156 1.83 14.81 -18.88
N ALA A 157 3.11 14.65 -18.56
CA ALA A 157 4.22 15.26 -19.30
C ALA A 157 4.44 14.65 -20.71
N ASN A 158 4.00 13.40 -20.93
CA ASN A 158 4.02 12.80 -22.27
C ASN A 158 2.89 13.30 -23.19
N LEU A 159 1.84 13.89 -22.62
CA LEU A 159 0.65 14.34 -23.36
C LEU A 159 0.68 15.85 -23.64
N SER A 160 1.77 16.54 -23.31
CA SER A 160 1.98 17.98 -23.54
C SER A 160 2.90 18.23 -24.72
#